data_AF-A0A845AU54-F1
#
_entry.id   AF-A0A845AU54-F1
#
_cell.length_a   1.000
_cell.length_b   1.000
_cell.length_c   1.000
_cell.angle_alpha   90.00
_cell.angle_beta   90.00
_cell.angle_gamma   90.00
#
_symmetry.space_group_name_H-M   'P 1'
#
loop_
_entity.id
_entity.type
_entity.pdbx_description
1 polymer ?
#
loop_
_entity_poly.entity_id
_entity_poly.type
_entity_poly.pdbx_seq_one_letter_code
_entity_poly.pdbx_strand_id
1 'polypeptide(L)'
;MQACPVGGERHLTDGEIAVARTVFGDAIDYRKVTIRRKKWFPFQPRHVTMAPRGHLHFHPRGTAYCEDFAAGDFKARGLFIHEMAHVWQTQQRGEWYLPLHRHPFCRYDYSLKPGWSLERYGIEQQAEIVKHAYWLRTGVTIAGIGDPAAYDLLVRFPGATV
;
A
#
# COMPACT_ATOMS: atom_id res chain seq x y z
N MET A 1 -2.68 -20.24 10.01
CA MET A 1 -2.07 -18.93 10.32
C MET A 1 -2.49 -18.52 11.72
N GLN A 2 -1.61 -17.91 12.50
CA GLN A 2 -1.95 -17.41 13.83
C GLN A 2 -2.47 -15.98 13.70
N ALA A 3 -3.68 -15.71 14.17
CA ALA A 3 -4.28 -14.38 14.13
C ALA A 3 -3.42 -13.39 14.94
N CYS A 4 -3.16 -12.20 14.40
CA CYS A 4 -2.44 -11.16 15.14
C CYS A 4 -3.34 -10.61 16.26
N PRO A 5 -2.98 -10.83 17.55
CA PRO A 5 -3.77 -10.30 18.65
C PRO A 5 -3.74 -8.78 18.63
N VAL A 6 -4.75 -8.15 19.23
CA VAL A 6 -4.78 -6.69 19.42
C VAL A 6 -3.55 -6.28 20.24
N GLY A 7 -2.80 -5.29 19.77
CA GLY A 7 -1.53 -4.86 20.35
C GLY A 7 -0.31 -5.64 19.84
N GLY A 8 -0.52 -6.78 19.16
CA GLY A 8 0.54 -7.62 18.62
C GLY A 8 1.06 -7.17 17.25
N GLU A 9 1.99 -7.97 16.73
CA GLU A 9 2.53 -7.85 15.38
C GLU A 9 2.81 -9.23 14.78
N ARG A 10 2.78 -9.30 13.45
CA ARG A 10 3.12 -10.49 12.67
C ARG A 10 3.84 -10.14 11.38
N HIS A 11 4.56 -11.10 10.81
CA HIS A 11 5.05 -11.01 9.45
C HIS A 11 3.91 -11.16 8.43
N LEU A 12 4.19 -10.78 7.18
CA LEU A 12 3.30 -11.04 6.06
C LEU A 12 3.10 -12.56 5.87
N THR A 13 1.90 -12.95 5.47
CA THR A 13 1.61 -14.33 5.05
C THR A 13 2.21 -14.59 3.66
N ASP A 14 2.41 -15.85 3.28
CA ASP A 14 2.88 -16.18 1.92
C ASP A 14 1.91 -15.67 0.83
N GLY A 15 0.60 -15.70 1.11
CA GLY A 15 -0.42 -15.12 0.23
C GLY A 15 -0.30 -13.61 0.08
N GLU A 16 -0.07 -12.89 1.19
CA GLU A 16 0.15 -11.43 1.18
C GLU A 16 1.41 -11.05 0.41
N ILE A 17 2.49 -11.82 0.58
CA ILE A 17 3.72 -11.64 -0.18
C ILE A 17 3.47 -11.91 -1.66
N ALA A 18 2.75 -12.97 -2.01
CA ALA A 18 2.41 -13.29 -3.40
C ALA A 18 1.60 -12.16 -4.05
N VAL A 19 0.59 -11.64 -3.37
CA VAL A 19 -0.21 -10.49 -3.85
C VAL A 19 0.64 -9.23 -4.01
N ALA A 20 1.50 -8.91 -3.04
CA ALA A 20 2.36 -7.73 -3.15
C ALA A 20 3.41 -7.89 -4.26
N ARG A 21 3.91 -9.10 -4.50
CA ARG A 21 4.88 -9.39 -5.57
C ARG A 21 4.31 -9.20 -6.96
N THR A 22 3.01 -9.42 -7.17
CA THR A 22 2.43 -9.16 -8.50
C THR A 22 2.56 -7.69 -8.90
N VAL A 23 2.62 -6.78 -7.93
CA VAL A 23 2.72 -5.33 -8.15
C VAL A 23 4.15 -4.85 -8.02
N PHE A 24 4.82 -5.14 -6.91
CA PHE A 24 6.12 -4.56 -6.56
C PHE A 24 7.31 -5.44 -6.94
N GLY A 25 7.08 -6.69 -7.36
CA GLY A 25 8.14 -7.63 -7.74
C GLY A 25 9.21 -7.77 -6.66
N ASP A 26 10.43 -7.39 -7.00
CA ASP A 26 11.61 -7.43 -6.12
C ASP A 26 11.94 -6.07 -5.50
N ALA A 27 11.10 -5.05 -5.70
CA ALA A 27 11.35 -3.69 -5.21
C ALA A 27 11.20 -3.51 -3.69
N ILE A 28 10.72 -4.54 -2.99
CA ILE A 28 10.50 -4.55 -1.54
C ILE A 28 11.14 -5.80 -0.93
N ASP A 29 11.92 -5.63 0.13
CA ASP A 29 12.32 -6.75 0.99
C ASP A 29 11.18 -7.10 1.95
N TYR A 30 10.32 -8.02 1.52
CA TYR A 30 9.11 -8.43 2.26
C TYR A 30 9.40 -9.03 3.63
N ARG A 31 10.59 -9.61 3.84
CA ARG A 31 10.98 -10.25 5.11
C ARG A 31 11.03 -9.25 6.26
N LYS A 32 11.31 -7.98 5.95
CA LYS A 32 11.38 -6.88 6.93
C LYS A 32 10.01 -6.31 7.27
N VAL A 33 8.99 -6.61 6.48
CA VAL A 33 7.67 -6.01 6.61
C VAL A 33 6.87 -6.75 7.67
N THR A 34 6.17 -5.98 8.52
CA THR A 34 5.29 -6.54 9.54
C THR A 34 3.95 -5.81 9.54
N ILE A 35 2.88 -6.55 9.82
CA ILE A 35 1.56 -6.01 10.14
C ILE A 35 1.45 -5.90 11.66
N ARG A 36 1.12 -4.70 12.13
CA ARG A 36 1.09 -4.32 13.55
C ARG A 36 -0.32 -3.88 13.91
N ARG A 37 -0.99 -4.62 14.80
CA ARG A 37 -2.34 -4.28 15.28
C ARG A 37 -2.28 -3.31 16.47
N LYS A 38 -1.46 -2.27 16.32
CA LYS A 38 -1.18 -1.21 17.29
C LYS A 38 -1.02 0.12 16.58
N LYS A 39 -1.34 1.20 17.29
CA LYS A 39 -1.12 2.56 16.78
C LYS A 39 0.36 2.79 16.49
N TRP A 40 0.65 3.56 15.45
CA TRP A 40 1.98 4.15 15.21
C TRP A 40 2.29 5.25 16.23
N PHE A 41 1.32 6.13 16.50
CA PHE A 41 1.44 7.25 17.44
C PHE A 41 0.14 7.46 18.23
N PRO A 42 0.17 8.12 19.41
CA PRO A 42 -0.96 8.16 20.33
C PRO A 42 -2.29 8.65 19.73
N PHE A 43 -2.22 9.60 18.79
CA PHE A 43 -3.38 10.25 18.18
C PHE A 43 -3.75 9.71 16.79
N GLN A 44 -3.26 8.53 16.40
CA GLN A 44 -3.70 7.88 15.16
C GLN A 44 -5.24 7.69 15.17
N PRO A 45 -5.97 8.22 14.18
CA PRO A 45 -7.41 8.02 14.08
C PRO A 45 -7.78 6.55 13.85
N ARG A 46 -8.98 6.13 14.27
CA ARG A 46 -9.42 4.71 14.20
C ARG A 46 -9.57 4.17 12.78
N HIS A 47 -9.86 5.04 11.82
CA HIS A 47 -10.14 4.70 10.44
C HIS A 47 -8.91 4.85 9.51
N VAL A 48 -7.75 5.22 10.07
CA VAL A 48 -6.53 5.47 9.30
C VAL A 48 -5.53 4.35 9.55
N THR A 49 -5.13 3.67 8.47
CA THR A 49 -3.95 2.80 8.44
C THR A 49 -2.72 3.64 8.12
N MET A 50 -1.58 3.28 8.70
CA MET A 50 -0.33 4.02 8.45
C MET A 50 0.83 3.06 8.24
N ALA A 51 1.67 3.33 7.25
CA ALA A 51 2.96 2.65 7.09
C ALA A 51 4.18 3.60 7.08
N PRO A 52 4.44 4.34 8.17
CA PRO A 52 5.40 5.46 8.17
C PRO A 52 6.87 5.01 8.18
N ARG A 53 7.16 3.79 8.65
CA ARG A 53 8.52 3.24 8.75
C ARG A 53 8.59 1.82 8.16
N GLY A 54 7.90 1.57 7.06
CA GLY A 54 7.98 0.28 6.38
C GLY A 54 7.20 -0.88 7.03
N HIS A 55 6.29 -0.57 7.96
CA HIS A 55 5.42 -1.54 8.62
C HIS A 55 3.99 -1.02 8.67
N LEU A 56 3.00 -1.89 8.48
CA LEU A 56 1.59 -1.49 8.45
C LEU A 56 1.04 -1.42 9.88
N HIS A 57 0.56 -0.26 10.29
CA HIS A 57 -0.04 -0.01 11.61
C HIS A 57 -1.56 0.13 11.51
N PHE A 58 -2.28 -0.87 12.02
CA PHE A 58 -3.72 -0.87 12.13
C PHE A 58 -4.13 -0.45 13.53
N HIS A 59 -5.06 0.49 13.61
CA HIS A 59 -5.59 0.93 14.89
C HIS A 59 -6.28 -0.25 15.63
N PRO A 60 -5.97 -0.52 16.91
CA PRO A 60 -6.54 -1.62 17.72
C PRO A 60 -8.07 -1.73 17.69
N ARG A 61 -8.73 -0.56 17.67
CA ARG A 61 -10.20 -0.40 17.62
C ARG A 61 -10.73 -0.02 16.22
N GLY A 62 -9.93 -0.20 15.19
CA GLY A 62 -10.32 0.01 13.79
C GLY A 62 -10.87 -1.26 13.16
N THR A 63 -11.55 -1.12 12.02
CA THR A 63 -12.15 -2.23 11.27
C THR A 63 -11.32 -2.66 10.05
N ALA A 64 -10.26 -1.92 9.73
CA ALA A 64 -9.45 -2.14 8.52
C ALA A 64 -8.48 -3.33 8.59
N TYR A 65 -8.25 -3.89 9.79
CA TYR A 65 -7.38 -5.05 9.94
C TYR A 65 -8.03 -6.32 9.37
N CYS A 66 -7.25 -7.07 8.58
CA CYS A 66 -7.61 -8.39 8.08
C CYS A 66 -6.58 -9.42 8.58
N GLU A 67 -7.03 -10.64 8.88
CA GLU A 67 -6.12 -11.72 9.29
C GLU A 67 -5.20 -12.15 8.16
N ASP A 68 -5.73 -12.18 6.93
CA ASP A 68 -4.99 -12.44 5.70
C ASP A 68 -5.53 -11.55 4.58
N PHE A 69 -4.79 -10.50 4.23
CA PHE A 69 -5.24 -9.55 3.19
C PHE A 69 -5.34 -10.19 1.81
N ALA A 70 -4.62 -11.30 1.54
CA ALA A 70 -4.75 -12.02 0.27
C ALA A 70 -6.10 -12.75 0.17
N ALA A 71 -6.62 -13.27 1.27
CA ALA A 71 -7.93 -13.91 1.35
C ALA A 71 -9.10 -12.90 1.47
N GLY A 72 -8.80 -11.62 1.76
CA GLY A 72 -9.78 -10.55 1.89
C GLY A 72 -10.48 -10.19 0.57
N ASP A 73 -11.51 -9.33 0.68
CA ASP A 73 -12.19 -8.76 -0.47
C ASP A 73 -11.29 -7.78 -1.27
N PHE A 74 -11.78 -7.31 -2.41
CA PHE A 74 -10.99 -6.40 -3.27
C PHE A 74 -10.61 -5.11 -2.54
N LYS A 75 -11.42 -4.63 -1.59
CA LYS A 75 -11.14 -3.43 -0.80
C LYS A 75 -9.99 -3.67 0.16
N ALA A 76 -9.98 -4.80 0.86
CA ALA A 76 -8.90 -5.21 1.75
C ALA A 76 -7.58 -5.37 0.98
N ARG A 77 -7.59 -6.06 -0.16
CA ARG A 77 -6.42 -6.20 -1.03
C ARG A 77 -5.91 -4.85 -1.54
N GLY A 78 -6.83 -3.97 -1.96
CA GLY A 78 -6.50 -2.62 -2.41
C GLY A 78 -5.86 -1.76 -1.32
N LEU A 79 -6.44 -1.76 -0.11
CA LEU A 79 -5.86 -1.09 1.05
C LEU A 79 -4.46 -1.63 1.37
N PHE A 80 -4.29 -2.95 1.34
CA PHE A 80 -2.99 -3.57 1.56
C PHE A 80 -1.96 -3.11 0.53
N ILE A 81 -2.29 -3.12 -0.76
CA ILE A 81 -1.40 -2.64 -1.83
C ILE A 81 -1.07 -1.15 -1.69
N HIS A 82 -2.04 -0.31 -1.30
CA HIS A 82 -1.80 1.11 -0.99
C HIS A 82 -0.74 1.27 0.10
N GLU A 83 -0.92 0.59 1.22
CA GLU A 83 0.03 0.68 2.33
C GLU A 83 1.40 0.06 1.97
N MET A 84 1.44 -0.98 1.13
CA MET A 84 2.68 -1.52 0.60
C MET A 84 3.43 -0.53 -0.30
N ALA A 85 2.74 0.38 -0.99
CA ALA A 85 3.40 1.47 -1.71
C ALA A 85 4.14 2.42 -0.77
N HIS A 86 3.59 2.69 0.41
CA HIS A 86 4.29 3.45 1.46
C HIS A 86 5.48 2.67 2.04
N VAL A 87 5.36 1.34 2.19
CA VAL A 87 6.49 0.49 2.57
C VAL A 87 7.61 0.60 1.52
N TRP A 88 7.28 0.49 0.24
CA TRP A 88 8.23 0.69 -0.85
C TRP A 88 8.89 2.07 -0.79
N GLN A 89 8.12 3.16 -0.64
CA GLN A 89 8.65 4.52 -0.50
C GLN A 89 9.66 4.62 0.66
N THR A 90 9.35 3.98 1.79
CA THR A 90 10.24 3.96 2.95
C THR A 90 11.53 3.17 2.66
N GLN A 91 11.43 1.98 2.06
CA GLN A 91 12.61 1.17 1.76
C GLN A 91 13.53 1.84 0.73
N GLN A 92 12.97 2.58 -0.23
CA GLN A 92 13.75 3.29 -1.24
C GLN A 92 14.36 4.61 -0.75
N ARG A 93 13.66 5.35 0.11
CA ARG A 93 14.04 6.72 0.51
C ARG A 93 14.46 6.88 1.97
N GLY A 94 14.37 5.80 2.75
CA GLY A 94 14.75 5.75 4.16
C GLY A 94 13.57 5.90 5.13
N GLU A 95 13.80 5.47 6.37
CA GLU A 95 12.77 5.33 7.41
C GLU A 95 12.07 6.65 7.81
N TRP A 96 12.74 7.78 7.60
CA TRP A 96 12.20 9.10 7.96
C TRP A 96 11.53 9.83 6.79
N TYR A 97 11.54 9.25 5.59
CA TYR A 97 10.99 9.90 4.41
C TYR A 97 9.51 10.24 4.59
N LEU A 98 8.66 9.25 4.90
CA LEU A 98 7.22 9.48 5.07
C LEU A 98 6.88 10.38 6.26
N PRO A 99 7.47 10.20 7.47
CA PRO A 99 7.25 11.13 8.58
C PRO A 99 7.54 12.59 8.24
N LEU A 100 8.55 12.85 7.39
CA LEU A 100 8.96 14.21 7.02
C LEU A 100 8.18 14.78 5.83
N HIS A 101 7.58 13.93 4.98
CA HIS A 101 6.95 14.35 3.73
C HIS A 101 5.42 14.16 3.70
N ARG A 102 4.84 13.39 4.64
CA ARG A 102 3.39 13.16 4.76
C ARG A 102 2.74 14.20 5.65
N HIS A 103 2.49 15.38 5.09
CA HIS A 103 1.81 16.48 5.77
C HIS A 103 0.27 16.39 5.63
N PRO A 104 -0.53 17.01 6.53
CA PRO A 104 -1.99 16.93 6.49
C PRO A 104 -2.65 17.37 5.17
N PHE A 105 -1.97 18.20 4.37
CA PHE A 105 -2.46 18.67 3.07
C PHE A 105 -2.15 17.73 1.88
N CYS A 106 -1.62 16.52 2.12
CA CYS A 106 -1.38 15.57 1.05
C CYS A 106 -2.71 15.20 0.38
N ARG A 107 -2.75 15.29 -0.96
CA ARG A 107 -3.95 15.03 -1.74
C ARG A 107 -3.97 13.58 -2.20
N TYR A 108 -5.14 12.97 -2.11
CA TYR A 108 -5.42 11.64 -2.65
C TYR A 108 -5.84 11.74 -4.12
N ASP A 109 -6.57 12.78 -4.47
CA ASP A 109 -7.00 13.03 -5.84
C ASP A 109 -5.81 13.29 -6.76
N TYR A 110 -5.83 12.66 -7.94
CA TYR A 110 -4.82 12.83 -8.97
C TYR A 110 -5.46 12.80 -10.36
N SER A 111 -4.68 13.20 -11.36
CA SER A 111 -4.98 12.95 -12.77
C SER A 111 -3.70 12.50 -13.44
N LEU A 112 -3.78 11.47 -14.27
CA LEU A 112 -2.60 11.02 -15.01
C LEU A 112 -2.16 12.12 -15.99
N LYS A 113 -0.87 12.47 -15.93
CA LYS A 113 -0.25 13.48 -16.78
C LYS A 113 0.69 12.79 -17.78
N PRO A 114 0.57 13.08 -19.09
CA PRO A 114 1.47 12.54 -20.10
C PRO A 114 2.94 12.80 -19.76
N GLY A 115 3.78 11.78 -19.90
CA GLY A 115 5.23 11.87 -19.67
C GLY A 115 5.66 11.98 -18.20
N TRP A 116 4.72 11.95 -17.23
CA TRP A 116 5.11 11.88 -15.82
C TRP A 116 5.45 10.46 -15.42
N SER A 117 6.56 10.28 -14.72
CA SER A 117 6.83 9.03 -13.99
C SER A 117 6.07 9.00 -12.66
N LEU A 118 5.98 7.83 -12.02
CA LEU A 118 5.30 7.67 -10.75
C LEU A 118 5.88 8.59 -9.66
N GLU A 119 7.20 8.78 -9.63
CA GLU A 119 7.90 9.57 -8.62
C GLU A 119 7.59 11.07 -8.65
N ARG A 120 7.02 11.57 -9.75
CA ARG A 120 6.55 12.96 -9.86
C ARG A 120 5.25 13.24 -9.12
N TYR A 121 4.46 12.20 -8.84
CA TYR A 121 3.23 12.33 -8.07
C TYR A 121 3.54 12.44 -6.58
N GLY A 122 2.61 13.04 -5.81
CA GLY A 122 2.70 13.07 -4.35
C GLY A 122 2.65 11.67 -3.75
N ILE A 123 3.16 11.51 -2.52
CA ILE A 123 3.29 10.18 -1.89
C ILE A 123 1.96 9.40 -1.77
N GLU A 124 0.85 10.08 -1.48
CA GLU A 124 -0.49 9.47 -1.43
C GLU A 124 -1.01 9.16 -2.83
N GLN A 125 -0.75 10.05 -3.79
CA GLN A 125 -1.14 9.85 -5.18
C GLN A 125 -0.41 8.66 -5.79
N GLN A 126 0.87 8.47 -5.48
CA GLN A 126 1.63 7.29 -5.89
C GLN A 126 0.97 6.01 -5.34
N ALA A 127 0.61 5.99 -4.05
CA ALA A 127 -0.03 4.85 -3.43
C ALA A 127 -1.42 4.56 -4.02
N GLU A 128 -2.22 5.60 -4.29
CA GLU A 128 -3.51 5.49 -4.97
C GLU A 128 -3.38 4.99 -6.41
N ILE A 129 -2.42 5.51 -7.19
CA ILE A 129 -2.13 5.05 -8.56
C ILE A 129 -1.76 3.56 -8.56
N VAL A 130 -0.90 3.14 -7.63
CA VAL A 130 -0.48 1.74 -7.49
C VAL A 130 -1.66 0.83 -7.10
N LYS A 131 -2.50 1.26 -6.16
CA LYS A 131 -3.74 0.55 -5.79
C LYS A 131 -4.68 0.41 -6.99
N HIS A 132 -4.91 1.47 -7.75
CA HIS A 132 -5.79 1.44 -8.91
C HIS A 132 -5.23 0.56 -10.02
N ALA A 133 -3.92 0.59 -10.28
CA ALA A 133 -3.28 -0.33 -11.23
C ALA A 133 -3.53 -1.80 -10.83
N TYR A 134 -3.35 -2.14 -9.55
CA TYR A 134 -3.62 -3.48 -9.04
C TYR A 134 -5.08 -3.91 -9.22
N TRP A 135 -6.03 -3.04 -8.88
CA TRP A 135 -7.46 -3.28 -9.07
C TRP A 135 -7.80 -3.53 -10.54
N LEU A 136 -7.30 -2.70 -11.45
CA LEU A 136 -7.56 -2.84 -12.87
C LEU A 136 -6.98 -4.16 -13.44
N ARG A 137 -5.74 -4.52 -13.04
CA ARG A 137 -5.10 -5.80 -13.41
C ARG A 137 -5.83 -7.03 -12.88
N THR A 138 -6.58 -6.87 -11.79
CA THR A 138 -7.38 -7.95 -11.19
C THR A 138 -8.86 -7.92 -11.62
N GLY A 139 -9.20 -7.10 -12.62
CA GLY A 139 -10.52 -7.06 -13.25
C GLY A 139 -11.54 -6.16 -12.55
N VAL A 140 -11.13 -5.34 -11.58
CA VAL A 140 -12.01 -4.36 -10.94
C VAL A 140 -12.19 -3.16 -11.86
N THR A 141 -13.44 -2.79 -12.14
CA THR A 141 -13.76 -1.56 -12.87
C THR A 141 -13.84 -0.37 -11.91
N ILE A 142 -13.21 0.73 -12.28
CA ILE A 142 -13.18 1.97 -11.49
C ILE A 142 -13.83 3.08 -12.32
N ALA A 143 -14.83 3.75 -11.75
CA ALA A 143 -15.51 4.86 -12.41
C ALA A 143 -14.52 5.99 -12.77
N GLY A 144 -14.63 6.52 -13.99
CA GLY A 144 -13.76 7.61 -14.47
C GLY A 144 -12.41 7.16 -15.04
N ILE A 145 -12.07 5.88 -15.00
CA ILE A 145 -10.89 5.33 -15.68
C ILE A 145 -11.32 4.72 -17.01
N GLY A 146 -10.87 5.35 -18.11
CA GLY A 146 -11.20 4.90 -19.47
C GLY A 146 -10.21 3.90 -20.08
N ASP A 147 -8.94 3.93 -19.66
CA ASP A 147 -7.89 3.05 -20.19
C ASP A 147 -6.98 2.52 -19.06
N PRO A 148 -7.08 1.24 -18.71
CA PRO A 148 -6.19 0.59 -17.75
C PRO A 148 -4.70 0.62 -18.16
N ALA A 149 -4.38 0.60 -19.45
CA ALA A 149 -3.00 0.50 -19.94
C ALA A 149 -2.16 1.73 -19.56
N ALA A 150 -2.81 2.88 -19.31
CA ALA A 150 -2.15 4.08 -18.81
C ALA A 150 -1.48 3.87 -17.44
N TYR A 151 -2.01 2.97 -16.62
CA TYR A 151 -1.44 2.60 -15.31
C TYR A 151 -0.26 1.65 -15.46
N ASP A 152 -0.28 0.80 -16.48
CA ASP A 152 0.78 -0.18 -16.71
C ASP A 152 2.11 0.45 -17.04
N LEU A 153 2.14 1.66 -17.59
CA LEU A 153 3.39 2.40 -17.81
C LEU A 153 3.96 3.01 -16.53
N LEU A 154 3.10 3.35 -15.57
CA LEU A 154 3.48 4.00 -14.31
C LEU A 154 3.89 2.98 -13.25
N VAL A 155 3.22 1.82 -13.22
CA VAL A 155 3.39 0.79 -12.20
C VAL A 155 4.18 -0.37 -12.80
N ARG A 156 5.48 -0.11 -13.05
CA ARG A 156 6.46 -1.07 -13.62
C ARG A 156 7.62 -1.30 -12.67
N PHE A 157 7.38 -2.05 -11.61
CA PHE A 157 8.44 -2.40 -10.67
C PHE A 157 9.27 -3.58 -11.20
N PRO A 158 10.58 -3.64 -10.91
CA PRO A 158 11.42 -4.77 -11.28
C PRO A 158 10.86 -6.08 -10.74
N GLY A 159 10.76 -7.12 -11.59
CA GLY A 159 10.29 -8.45 -11.19
C GLY A 159 8.77 -8.58 -11.00
N ALA A 160 7.99 -7.54 -11.26
CA ALA A 160 6.52 -7.62 -11.21
C ALA A 160 5.98 -8.46 -12.38
N THR A 161 4.98 -9.31 -12.10
CA THR A 161 4.49 -10.32 -13.05
C THR A 161 3.14 -9.97 -13.69
N VAL A 162 2.52 -8.86 -13.29
CA VAL A 162 1.24 -8.37 -13.83
C VAL A 162 1.32 -6.87 -13.98
#